data_AF-A0AAE3R9D1-F1
#
_entry.id   AF-A0AAE3R9D1-F1
#
_cell.length_a   1.000
_cell.length_b   1.000
_cell.length_c   1.000
_cell.angle_alpha   90.00
_cell.angle_beta   90.00
_cell.angle_gamma   90.00
#
_symmetry.space_group_name_H-M   'P 1'
#
loop_
_entity.id
_entity.type
_entity.pdbx_description
1 polymer ?
#
loop_
_entity_poly.entity_id
_entity_poly.type
_entity_poly.pdbx_seq_one_letter_code
_entity_poly.pdbx_strand_id
1 'polypeptide(L)'
;MTSNNSKGPILLLSGQDDQRWPSERMAILIEGWLKDKNYPYEVRNVIYPDAGHWLLSFKDSYPIIASSFFRNGGMNINGKHYQFENGGTAWGTMVARRNARKETLQFLKQFK
;
A
#
# COMPACT_ATOMS: atom_id res chain seq x y z
N MET A 1 -16.00 20.16 12.09
CA MET A 1 -15.43 18.84 11.72
C MET A 1 -14.42 19.06 10.62
N THR A 2 -13.19 18.62 10.83
CA THR A 2 -11.96 19.05 10.15
C THR A 2 -12.05 19.01 8.63
N SER A 3 -11.78 20.16 8.00
CA SER A 3 -11.68 20.33 6.56
C SER A 3 -10.66 19.34 6.00
N ASN A 4 -11.11 18.45 5.10
CA ASN A 4 -10.19 17.67 4.30
C ASN A 4 -9.41 18.64 3.41
N ASN A 5 -8.12 18.84 3.68
CA ASN A 5 -7.32 19.87 3.01
C ASN A 5 -6.62 19.35 1.74
N SER A 6 -6.88 18.10 1.34
CA SER A 6 -6.37 17.56 0.08
C SER A 6 -7.12 18.18 -1.09
N LYS A 7 -6.42 18.90 -1.97
CA LYS A 7 -7.00 19.56 -3.16
C LYS A 7 -6.56 18.89 -4.47
N GLY A 8 -6.64 17.57 -4.53
CA GLY A 8 -6.26 16.86 -5.75
C GLY A 8 -6.60 15.38 -5.73
N PRO A 9 -6.45 14.69 -6.87
CA PRO A 9 -6.74 13.27 -6.96
C PRO A 9 -5.91 12.44 -5.98
N ILE A 10 -6.50 11.33 -5.50
CA ILE A 10 -5.89 10.43 -4.52
C ILE A 10 -5.79 9.02 -5.12
N LEU A 11 -4.60 8.41 -4.99
CA LEU A 11 -4.37 6.99 -5.26
C LEU A 11 -4.06 6.28 -3.94
N LEU A 12 -4.87 5.28 -3.60
CA LEU A 12 -4.69 4.39 -2.46
C LEU A 12 -4.21 3.03 -2.97
N LEU A 13 -3.13 2.51 -2.37
CA LEU A 13 -2.53 1.22 -2.70
C LEU A 13 -2.40 0.43 -1.40
N SER A 14 -3.00 -0.76 -1.35
CA SER A 14 -3.03 -1.58 -0.13
C SER A 14 -2.83 -3.06 -0.43
N GLY A 15 -2.31 -3.79 0.56
CA GLY A 15 -2.12 -5.24 0.52
C GLY A 15 -3.16 -5.88 1.43
N GLN A 16 -3.89 -6.88 0.92
CA GLN A 16 -4.93 -7.55 1.69
C GLN A 16 -4.33 -8.43 2.80
N ASP A 17 -3.12 -8.94 2.61
CA ASP A 17 -2.37 -9.71 3.60
C ASP A 17 -1.38 -8.81 4.38
N ASP A 18 -1.69 -7.54 4.60
CA ASP A 18 -0.89 -6.67 5.47
C ASP A 18 -1.06 -7.07 6.94
N GLN A 19 0.00 -7.62 7.53
CA GLN A 19 0.01 -8.09 8.92
C GLN A 19 0.47 -7.01 9.93
N ARG A 20 0.75 -5.78 9.48
CA ARG A 20 1.11 -4.66 10.36
C ARG A 20 -0.11 -3.87 10.80
N TRP A 21 -1.01 -3.62 9.86
CA TRP A 21 -2.27 -2.90 10.07
C TRP A 21 -3.30 -3.32 9.00
N PRO A 22 -4.60 -3.08 9.22
CA PRO A 22 -5.64 -3.48 8.28
C PRO A 22 -5.73 -2.52 7.08
N SER A 23 -4.69 -2.51 6.23
CA SER A 23 -4.51 -1.50 5.17
C SER A 23 -5.65 -1.52 4.13
N GLU A 24 -6.13 -2.70 3.73
CA GLU A 24 -7.30 -2.86 2.85
C GLU A 24 -8.54 -2.16 3.45
N ARG A 25 -8.88 -2.50 4.70
CA ARG A 25 -10.04 -1.93 5.39
C ARG A 25 -9.90 -0.41 5.51
N MET A 26 -8.71 0.09 5.83
CA MET A 26 -8.45 1.53 5.90
C MET A 26 -8.65 2.21 4.54
N ALA A 27 -8.16 1.62 3.45
CA ALA A 27 -8.31 2.18 2.11
C ALA A 27 -9.79 2.23 1.68
N ILE A 28 -10.56 1.17 1.95
CA ILE A 28 -12.01 1.13 1.71
C ILE A 28 -12.73 2.23 2.51
N LEU A 29 -12.39 2.39 3.79
CA LEU A 29 -12.99 3.41 4.65
C LEU A 29 -12.66 4.83 4.19
N ILE A 30 -11.42 5.08 3.77
CA ILE A 30 -11.01 6.38 3.22
C ILE A 30 -11.77 6.69 1.93
N GLU A 31 -11.84 5.73 1.01
CA GLU A 31 -12.58 5.89 -0.25
C GLU A 31 -14.07 6.18 0.00
N GLY A 32 -14.71 5.42 0.89
CA GLY A 32 -16.11 5.63 1.27
C GLY A 32 -16.33 7.00 1.90
N TRP A 33 -15.49 7.39 2.86
CA TRP A 33 -15.57 8.69 3.51
C TRP A 33 -15.39 9.87 2.53
N LEU A 34 -14.49 9.75 1.54
CA LEU A 34 -14.30 10.76 0.50
C LEU A 34 -15.53 10.86 -0.41
N LYS A 35 -16.13 9.72 -0.79
CA LYS A 35 -17.38 9.69 -1.59
C LYS A 35 -18.54 10.35 -0.83
N ASP A 36 -18.72 10.03 0.45
CA ASP A 36 -19.77 10.62 1.29
C ASP A 36 -19.63 12.14 1.45
N LYS A 37 -18.41 12.66 1.33
CA LYS A 37 -18.10 14.10 1.38
C LYS A 37 -18.19 14.79 0.02
N ASN A 38 -18.63 14.10 -1.04
CA ASN A 38 -18.62 14.59 -2.42
C ASN A 38 -17.25 15.16 -2.81
N TYR A 39 -16.18 14.42 -2.49
CA TYR A 39 -14.83 14.84 -2.81
C TYR A 39 -14.71 15.11 -4.33
N PRO A 40 -14.29 16.32 -4.76
CA PRO A 40 -14.45 16.73 -6.16
C PRO A 40 -13.38 16.18 -7.11
N TYR A 41 -12.42 15.41 -6.60
CA TYR A 41 -11.31 14.85 -7.38
C TYR A 41 -11.39 13.33 -7.42
N GLU A 42 -10.75 12.71 -8.43
CA GLU A 42 -10.68 11.25 -8.55
C GLU A 42 -10.07 10.61 -7.29
N VAL A 43 -10.71 9.57 -6.79
CA VAL A 43 -10.16 8.68 -5.76
C VAL A 43 -10.08 7.29 -6.35
N ARG A 44 -8.86 6.78 -6.52
CA ARG A 44 -8.62 5.42 -7.00
C ARG A 44 -8.09 4.56 -5.87
N ASN A 45 -8.73 3.42 -5.65
CA ASN A 45 -8.33 2.45 -4.64
C ASN A 45 -7.95 1.12 -5.30
N VAL A 46 -6.73 0.67 -5.07
CA VAL A 46 -6.22 -0.61 -5.60
C VAL A 46 -5.76 -1.49 -4.45
N ILE A 47 -6.35 -2.67 -4.36
CA ILE A 47 -6.07 -3.68 -3.33
C ILE A 47 -5.39 -4.88 -4.00
N TYR A 48 -4.29 -5.35 -3.41
CA TYR A 48 -3.53 -6.51 -3.90
C TYR A 48 -3.74 -7.71 -2.94
N PRO A 49 -4.44 -8.78 -3.37
CA PRO A 49 -4.82 -9.89 -2.49
C PRO A 49 -3.64 -10.58 -1.80
N ASP A 50 -2.59 -10.91 -2.57
CA ASP A 50 -1.45 -11.69 -2.07
C ASP A 50 -0.28 -10.81 -1.60
N ALA A 51 -0.50 -9.51 -1.40
CA ALA A 51 0.53 -8.57 -0.98
C ALA A 51 0.38 -8.22 0.49
N GLY A 52 1.53 -8.11 1.16
CA GLY A 52 1.62 -7.60 2.51
C GLY A 52 2.00 -6.13 2.55
N HIS A 53 2.53 -5.72 3.70
CA HIS A 53 2.89 -4.35 4.01
C HIS A 53 3.85 -3.72 2.98
N TRP A 54 4.82 -4.49 2.48
CA TRP A 54 5.88 -3.98 1.61
C TRP A 54 5.57 -4.10 0.12
N LEU A 55 4.42 -3.56 -0.31
CA LEU A 55 4.01 -3.58 -1.73
C LEU A 55 4.54 -2.39 -2.54
N LEU A 56 5.02 -1.32 -1.91
CA LEU A 56 5.61 -0.17 -2.61
C LEU A 56 7.13 -0.29 -2.68
N SER A 57 7.67 -0.23 -3.90
CA SER A 57 9.11 -0.12 -4.12
C SER A 57 9.44 0.60 -5.43
N PHE A 58 10.45 1.45 -5.38
CA PHE A 58 10.93 2.23 -6.53
C PHE A 58 12.15 1.60 -7.24
N LYS A 59 12.56 0.38 -6.87
CA LYS A 59 13.55 -0.36 -7.68
C LYS A 59 12.84 -1.16 -8.78
N ASP A 60 13.40 -1.13 -9.98
CA ASP A 60 12.80 -1.72 -11.19
C ASP A 60 12.67 -3.25 -11.12
N SER A 61 13.40 -3.90 -10.21
CA SER A 61 13.40 -5.35 -10.07
C SER A 61 13.70 -5.73 -8.63
N TYR A 62 12.72 -6.29 -7.93
CA TYR A 62 12.94 -7.02 -6.70
C TYR A 62 12.82 -8.51 -7.02
N PRO A 63 13.90 -9.30 -6.93
CA PRO A 63 13.80 -10.72 -7.15
C PRO A 63 12.89 -11.36 -6.08
N ILE A 64 12.25 -12.48 -6.40
CA ILE A 64 11.34 -13.21 -5.50
C ILE A 64 12.02 -13.48 -4.15
N ILE A 65 13.30 -13.86 -4.16
CA ILE A 65 14.10 -14.07 -2.95
C ILE A 65 14.11 -12.83 -2.04
N ALA A 66 14.23 -11.64 -2.62
CA ALA A 66 14.22 -10.39 -1.88
C ALA A 66 12.83 -10.11 -1.31
N SER A 67 11.75 -10.40 -2.05
CA SER A 67 10.37 -10.31 -1.52
C SER A 67 10.15 -11.21 -0.30
N SER A 68 10.69 -12.42 -0.28
CA SER A 68 10.62 -13.32 0.88
C SER A 68 11.31 -12.75 2.13
N PHE A 69 12.44 -12.04 1.98
CA PHE A 69 13.13 -11.42 3.12
C PHE A 69 12.32 -10.32 3.79
N PHE A 70 11.48 -9.59 3.05
CA PHE A 70 10.64 -8.54 3.63
C PHE A 70 9.36 -9.07 4.28
N ARG A 71 9.11 -10.38 4.26
CA ARG A 71 7.90 -10.97 4.81
C ARG A 71 7.90 -10.98 6.34
N ASN A 72 9.09 -11.12 6.93
CA ASN A 72 9.30 -11.06 8.37
C ASN A 72 10.26 -9.90 8.67
N GLY A 73 10.07 -9.23 9.80
CA GLY A 73 11.02 -8.23 10.28
C GLY A 73 11.21 -8.32 11.78
N GLY A 74 12.26 -7.65 12.24
CA GLY A 74 12.61 -7.55 13.65
C GLY A 74 12.97 -6.10 13.99
N MET A 75 12.60 -5.65 15.18
CA MET A 75 13.02 -4.36 15.72
C MET A 75 13.37 -4.52 17.19
N ASN A 76 14.47 -3.90 17.61
CA ASN A 76 14.82 -3.78 19.02
C ASN A 76 14.23 -2.49 19.58
N ILE A 77 13.40 -2.61 20.62
CA ILE A 77 12.81 -1.48 21.34
C ILE A 77 13.15 -1.66 22.82
N ASN A 78 13.89 -0.70 23.39
CA ASN A 78 14.34 -0.70 24.78
C ASN A 78 15.03 -2.01 25.20
N GLY A 79 15.93 -2.53 24.35
CA GLY A 79 16.68 -3.76 24.62
C GLY A 79 15.89 -5.06 24.41
N LYS A 80 14.59 -4.98 24.09
CA LYS A 80 13.76 -6.15 23.76
C LYS A 80 13.60 -6.28 22.24
N HIS A 81 13.84 -7.48 21.72
CA HIS A 81 13.62 -7.80 20.31
C HIS A 81 12.15 -8.15 20.05
N TYR A 82 11.54 -7.47 19.08
CA TYR A 82 10.19 -7.72 18.62
C TYR A 82 10.24 -8.24 17.19
N GLN A 83 9.65 -9.40 16.96
CA GLN A 83 9.42 -9.92 15.62
C GLN A 83 8.02 -9.53 15.15
N PHE A 84 7.89 -9.31 13.85
CA PHE A 84 6.60 -9.04 13.24
C PHE A 84 6.57 -9.62 11.83
N GLU A 85 5.37 -9.97 11.42
CA GLU A 85 5.07 -10.35 10.05
C GLU A 85 4.61 -9.10 9.29
N ASN A 86 5.10 -8.95 8.08
CA ASN A 86 4.62 -7.95 7.12
C ASN A 86 3.57 -8.56 6.19
N GLY A 87 3.46 -9.91 6.16
CA GLY A 87 2.57 -10.67 5.30
C GLY A 87 2.91 -10.59 3.80
N GLY A 88 1.97 -11.06 2.98
CA GLY A 88 2.09 -11.25 1.55
C GLY A 88 2.80 -12.55 1.18
N THR A 89 2.59 -13.05 -0.04
CA THR A 89 3.44 -14.10 -0.62
C THR A 89 4.61 -13.48 -1.36
N ALA A 90 5.69 -14.24 -1.60
CA ALA A 90 6.84 -13.74 -2.34
C ALA A 90 6.45 -13.32 -3.78
N TRP A 91 5.60 -14.12 -4.42
CA TRP A 91 5.06 -13.85 -5.75
C TRP A 91 4.07 -12.67 -5.75
N GLY A 92 3.10 -12.69 -4.83
CA GLY A 92 2.10 -11.64 -4.67
C GLY A 92 2.74 -10.28 -4.41
N THR A 93 3.73 -10.22 -3.52
CA THR A 93 4.49 -9.00 -3.24
C THR A 93 5.27 -8.51 -4.46
N MET A 94 5.90 -9.41 -5.23
CA MET A 94 6.62 -9.03 -6.46
C MET A 94 5.68 -8.45 -7.52
N VAL A 95 4.53 -9.12 -7.76
CA VAL A 95 3.51 -8.67 -8.72
C VAL A 95 2.90 -7.34 -8.27
N ALA A 96 2.55 -7.23 -6.99
CA ALA A 96 2.00 -6.00 -6.42
C ALA A 96 2.98 -4.83 -6.54
N ARG A 97 4.28 -5.02 -6.28
CA ARG A 97 5.30 -3.97 -6.48
C ARG A 97 5.37 -3.47 -7.92
N ARG A 98 5.39 -4.39 -8.88
CA ARG A 98 5.43 -4.04 -10.31
C ARG A 98 4.17 -3.27 -10.72
N ASN A 99 3.00 -3.75 -10.28
CA ASN A 99 1.73 -3.14 -10.62
C ASN A 99 1.52 -1.81 -9.91
N ALA A 100 1.80 -1.71 -8.61
CA ALA A 100 1.69 -0.49 -7.81
C ALA A 100 2.54 0.64 -8.41
N ARG A 101 3.75 0.33 -8.87
CA ARG A 101 4.59 1.28 -9.61
C ARG A 101 3.93 1.74 -10.91
N LYS A 102 3.41 0.79 -11.71
CA LYS A 102 2.71 1.10 -12.96
C LYS A 102 1.50 2.01 -12.70
N GLU A 103 0.65 1.66 -11.73
CA GLU A 103 -0.51 2.45 -11.30
C GLU A 103 -0.09 3.86 -10.89
N THR A 104 0.96 3.98 -10.06
CA THR A 104 1.49 5.27 -9.62
C THR A 104 1.95 6.13 -10.80
N LEU A 105 2.72 5.56 -11.73
CA LEU A 105 3.21 6.28 -12.90
C LEU A 105 2.09 6.66 -13.87
N GLN A 106 1.09 5.80 -14.04
CA GLN A 106 -0.08 6.09 -14.87
C GLN A 106 -0.94 7.18 -14.26
N PHE A 107 -1.18 7.12 -12.95
CA PHE A 107 -1.91 8.13 -12.21
C PHE A 107 -1.22 9.50 -12.31
N LEU A 108 0.09 9.57 -12.06
CA LEU A 108 0.85 10.82 -12.17
C LEU A 108 0.88 11.40 -13.59
N LYS A 109 0.83 10.56 -14.63
CA LYS A 109 0.78 11.02 -16.04
C LYS A 109 -0.51 11.76 -16.39
N GLN A 110 -1.59 11.58 -15.64
CA GLN A 110 -2.86 12.28 -15.88
C GLN A 110 -2.77 13.77 -15.54
N PHE A 111 -1.74 14.20 -14.81
CA PHE A 111 -1.57 15.58 -14.32
C PHE A 111 -0.35 16.29 -14.93
N LYS A 112 0.15 15.77 -16.05
CA LYS A 112 1.23 16.38 -16.84
C LYS A 112 0.71 17.24 -17.97
#